data_AF-A0A3B3CCL0-F1
#
_entry.id   AF-A0A3B3CCL0-F1
#
_cell.length_a   1.000
_cell.length_b   1.000
_cell.length_c   1.000
_cell.angle_alpha   90.00
_cell.angle_beta   90.00
_cell.angle_gamma   90.00
#
_symmetry.space_group_name_H-M   'P 1'
#
loop_
_entity.id
_entity.type
_entity.pdbx_description
1 polymer ?
#
loop_
_entity_poly.entity_id
_entity_poly.type
_entity_poly.pdbx_seq_one_letter_code
_entity_poly.pdbx_strand_id
1 'polypeptide(L)'
;MRTLFVLLLLFASVEVRAAASEPKAEKTEQTKASFSGKLLVVPMDGSHWVGIKAIAQELGRRGHRVTVVIPEVSMRMGPGKHYDTRTHTVPYGQAHIDAIMSMHKDILKTNQPFMERMQTKYHHILQIIDFIHVTAESLLYNDTFISYLAQQEFDAVLTDPMVPTGALIARKLGLPTINLLRGIPCSLDIQSAGCPSPPSFVPRLFTGLTDKMNFKERVINTLVALIEPLFCRLLYWRFNNIAHQFLKEEVSVGEVLSDSDIWLLRIDFTLEFPRPLMPNMILVGGINCDLRKPLPKVRPIILNLQFYTGYMEVHWEGS
;
A
#
# COMPACT_ATOMS: atom_id res chain seq x y z
N MET A 1 23.89 7.98 12.00
CA MET A 1 22.43 7.86 11.78
C MET A 1 21.85 8.91 10.82
N ARG A 2 22.33 10.16 10.81
CA ARG A 2 21.86 11.22 9.88
C ARG A 2 22.17 10.99 8.39
N THR A 3 23.19 10.20 8.05
CA THR A 3 23.69 10.08 6.67
C THR A 3 22.96 9.03 5.82
N LEU A 4 22.35 8.00 6.43
CA LEU A 4 21.70 6.91 5.68
C LEU A 4 20.29 7.28 5.18
N PHE A 5 19.58 8.16 5.89
CA PHE A 5 18.20 8.56 5.57
C PHE A 5 18.10 9.59 4.43
N VAL A 6 19.22 10.25 4.10
CA VAL A 6 19.30 11.26 3.02
C VAL A 6 19.11 10.62 1.63
N LEU A 7 19.44 9.33 1.46
CA LEU A 7 19.26 8.62 0.19
C LEU A 7 17.79 8.37 -0.19
N LEU A 8 16.89 8.23 0.79
CA LEU A 8 15.46 7.95 0.55
C LEU A 8 14.69 9.13 -0.04
N LEU A 9 15.19 10.36 0.09
CA LEU A 9 14.50 11.57 -0.35
C LEU A 9 14.83 11.99 -1.79
N LEU A 10 15.73 11.27 -2.47
CA LEU A 10 16.27 11.63 -3.78
C LEU A 10 15.57 10.99 -4.99
N PHE A 11 14.73 9.97 -4.83
CA PHE A 11 14.21 9.20 -5.96
C PHE A 11 12.69 9.03 -5.95
N ALA A 12 11.98 10.06 -6.38
CA ALA A 12 10.57 9.96 -6.76
C ALA A 12 10.25 11.00 -7.85
N SER A 13 10.45 10.64 -9.12
CA SER A 13 9.84 11.28 -10.30
C SER A 13 10.15 10.44 -11.54
N VAL A 14 9.25 9.56 -12.00
CA VAL A 14 9.24 9.04 -13.39
C VAL A 14 7.80 8.69 -13.79
N GLU A 15 7.35 9.26 -14.91
CA GLU A 15 6.11 8.97 -15.64
C GLU A 15 6.35 7.88 -16.71
N VAL A 16 5.39 6.98 -16.91
CA VAL A 16 5.41 5.97 -18.00
C VAL A 16 4.11 6.04 -18.79
N ARG A 17 4.20 6.15 -20.11
CA ARG A 17 3.07 6.05 -21.06
C ARG A 17 3.08 4.66 -21.70
N ALA A 18 1.90 4.05 -21.83
CA ALA A 18 1.69 2.83 -22.62
C ALA A 18 0.42 2.94 -23.46
N ALA A 19 0.48 2.40 -24.69
CA ALA A 19 -0.61 2.28 -25.64
C ALA A 19 -1.19 0.86 -25.62
N ALA A 20 -2.51 0.72 -25.77
CA ALA A 20 -3.24 -0.54 -25.63
C ALA A 20 -3.78 -1.07 -26.98
N SER A 21 -3.88 -2.39 -27.09
CA SER A 21 -4.71 -3.10 -28.07
C SER A 21 -5.58 -4.15 -27.35
N GLU A 22 -6.80 -4.36 -27.84
CA GLU A 22 -7.88 -5.13 -27.18
C GLU A 22 -7.98 -6.58 -27.69
N PRO A 23 -8.52 -7.49 -26.86
CA PRO A 23 -9.42 -8.53 -27.39
C PRO A 23 -10.77 -8.65 -26.65
N LYS A 24 -11.73 -9.21 -27.39
CA LYS A 24 -13.18 -9.33 -27.12
C LYS A 24 -13.53 -10.38 -26.06
N ALA A 25 -14.62 -10.11 -25.34
CA ALA A 25 -15.19 -10.98 -24.30
C ALA A 25 -16.31 -11.89 -24.84
N GLU A 26 -16.33 -13.13 -24.36
CA GLU A 26 -17.42 -14.10 -24.52
C GLU A 26 -18.09 -14.32 -23.15
N LYS A 27 -19.42 -14.27 -23.12
CA LYS A 27 -20.24 -14.37 -21.89
C LYS A 27 -20.55 -15.83 -21.61
N THR A 28 -20.23 -16.30 -20.40
CA THR A 28 -20.82 -17.54 -19.86
C THR A 28 -21.65 -17.19 -18.63
N GLU A 29 -22.91 -17.63 -18.66
CA GLU A 29 -23.91 -17.53 -17.58
C GLU A 29 -23.52 -18.46 -16.42
N GLN A 30 -23.51 -17.95 -15.19
CA GLN A 30 -23.04 -18.70 -14.02
C GLN A 30 -24.14 -18.77 -12.95
N THR A 31 -24.63 -20.00 -12.74
CA THR A 31 -25.56 -20.43 -11.69
C THR A 31 -24.97 -20.13 -10.31
N LYS A 32 -25.69 -19.32 -9.50
CA LYS A 32 -25.17 -18.73 -8.26
C LYS A 32 -25.37 -19.67 -7.07
N ALA A 33 -24.39 -20.52 -6.77
CA ALA A 33 -24.21 -21.02 -5.41
C ALA A 33 -23.68 -19.85 -4.55
N SER A 34 -24.49 -19.36 -3.61
CA SER A 34 -24.15 -18.22 -2.76
C SER A 34 -23.21 -18.63 -1.64
N PHE A 35 -21.90 -18.75 -1.94
CA PHE A 35 -20.90 -18.76 -0.88
C PHE A 35 -20.88 -17.39 -0.20
N SER A 36 -21.33 -17.34 1.06
CA SER A 36 -21.32 -16.12 1.90
C SER A 36 -20.28 -16.29 3.00
N GLY A 37 -19.17 -15.55 2.88
CA GLY A 37 -18.11 -15.48 3.90
C GLY A 37 -18.16 -14.17 4.69
N LYS A 38 -17.61 -14.19 5.91
CA LYS A 38 -17.43 -13.05 6.81
C LYS A 38 -15.99 -12.54 6.71
N LEU A 39 -15.80 -11.35 6.12
CA LEU A 39 -14.47 -10.76 5.94
C LEU A 39 -14.25 -9.59 6.89
N LEU A 40 -13.16 -9.63 7.64
CA LEU A 40 -12.65 -8.47 8.37
C LEU A 40 -11.70 -7.68 7.46
N VAL A 41 -11.86 -6.36 7.40
CA VAL A 41 -10.98 -5.48 6.63
C VAL A 41 -10.31 -4.50 7.58
N VAL A 42 -8.97 -4.55 7.65
CA VAL A 42 -8.15 -3.64 8.44
C VAL A 42 -7.22 -2.88 7.49
N PRO A 43 -7.65 -1.73 6.95
CA PRO A 43 -6.92 -0.97 5.95
C PRO A 43 -5.84 -0.06 6.55
N MET A 44 -5.01 0.49 5.66
CA MET A 44 -4.19 1.69 5.89
C MET A 44 -4.89 2.92 5.27
N ASP A 45 -4.82 4.07 5.94
CA ASP A 45 -5.36 5.34 5.44
C ASP A 45 -4.63 5.86 4.17
N GLY A 46 -5.14 6.96 3.61
CA GLY A 46 -4.51 7.67 2.51
C GLY A 46 -4.77 7.00 1.16
N SER A 47 -3.75 6.95 0.30
CA SER A 47 -3.88 6.37 -1.05
C SER A 47 -4.08 4.85 -1.04
N HIS A 48 -3.61 4.18 0.01
CA HIS A 48 -3.70 2.73 0.17
C HIS A 48 -5.17 2.25 0.30
N TRP A 49 -5.99 3.05 0.95
CA TRP A 49 -7.42 2.79 1.16
C TRP A 49 -8.22 2.60 -0.14
N VAL A 50 -7.87 3.28 -1.24
CA VAL A 50 -8.69 3.28 -2.47
C VAL A 50 -8.94 1.86 -3.01
N GLY A 51 -7.88 1.04 -3.10
CA GLY A 51 -8.00 -0.33 -3.60
C GLY A 51 -8.70 -1.26 -2.62
N ILE A 52 -8.39 -1.15 -1.32
CA ILE A 52 -9.06 -1.95 -0.29
C ILE A 52 -10.56 -1.66 -0.29
N LYS A 53 -10.96 -0.38 -0.38
CA LYS A 53 -12.36 0.03 -0.43
C LYS A 53 -13.10 -0.59 -1.61
N ALA A 54 -12.49 -0.58 -2.79
CA ALA A 54 -13.10 -1.17 -3.99
C ALA A 54 -13.38 -2.67 -3.80
N ILE A 55 -12.41 -3.42 -3.26
CA ILE A 55 -12.56 -4.85 -2.95
C ILE A 55 -13.65 -5.07 -1.89
N ALA A 56 -13.62 -4.30 -0.79
CA ALA A 56 -14.60 -4.41 0.28
C ALA A 56 -16.03 -4.16 -0.22
N GLN A 57 -16.24 -3.15 -1.08
CA GLN A 57 -17.55 -2.89 -1.68
C GLN A 57 -18.00 -4.01 -2.60
N GLU A 58 -17.11 -4.52 -3.44
CA GLU A 58 -17.47 -5.55 -4.41
C GLU A 58 -17.78 -6.90 -3.74
N LEU A 59 -17.03 -7.28 -2.71
CA LEU A 59 -17.32 -8.49 -1.92
C LEU A 59 -18.65 -8.36 -1.18
N GLY A 60 -18.89 -7.21 -0.56
CA GLY A 60 -20.19 -6.90 0.05
C GLY A 60 -21.35 -7.00 -0.93
N ARG A 61 -21.20 -6.41 -2.12
CA ARG A 61 -22.19 -6.46 -3.21
C ARG A 61 -22.47 -7.88 -3.69
N ARG A 62 -21.48 -8.78 -3.61
CA ARG A 62 -21.60 -10.20 -3.99
C ARG A 62 -22.28 -11.05 -2.93
N GLY A 63 -22.53 -10.52 -1.72
CA GLY A 63 -23.25 -11.20 -0.65
C GLY A 63 -22.38 -11.62 0.54
N HIS A 64 -21.08 -11.27 0.55
CA HIS A 64 -20.22 -11.49 1.71
C HIS A 64 -20.55 -10.49 2.83
N ARG A 65 -20.44 -10.92 4.09
CA ARG A 65 -20.55 -10.03 5.24
C ARG A 65 -19.19 -9.38 5.50
N VAL A 66 -19.03 -8.14 5.04
CA VAL A 66 -17.76 -7.41 5.13
C VAL A 66 -17.85 -6.39 6.27
N THR A 67 -16.90 -6.45 7.20
CA THR A 67 -16.75 -5.45 8.27
C THR A 67 -15.43 -4.71 8.09
N VAL A 68 -15.49 -3.40 7.87
CA VAL A 68 -14.31 -2.54 7.75
C VAL A 68 -14.06 -1.79 9.06
N VAL A 69 -12.86 -1.93 9.61
CA VAL A 69 -12.41 -1.20 10.80
C VAL A 69 -11.66 0.06 10.36
N ILE A 70 -12.11 1.24 10.80
CA ILE A 70 -11.46 2.52 10.51
C ILE A 70 -11.33 3.36 11.79
N PRO A 71 -10.39 4.31 11.89
CA PRO A 71 -10.38 5.29 12.98
C PRO A 71 -11.55 6.27 12.85
N GLU A 72 -12.00 6.86 13.97
CA GLU A 72 -13.08 7.86 13.97
C GLU A 72 -12.73 9.13 13.16
N VAL A 73 -11.44 9.49 13.14
CA VAL A 73 -10.89 10.57 12.32
C VAL A 73 -9.89 9.96 11.34
N SER A 74 -10.03 10.27 10.06
CA SER A 74 -9.20 9.69 9.00
C SER A 74 -8.95 10.69 7.86
N MET A 75 -7.90 10.44 7.06
CA MET A 75 -7.53 11.26 5.91
C MET A 75 -8.48 11.06 4.73
N ARG A 76 -8.79 9.80 4.41
CA ARG A 76 -9.63 9.43 3.25
C ARG A 76 -10.62 8.30 3.53
N MET A 77 -10.56 7.70 4.71
CA MET A 77 -11.44 6.59 5.07
C MET A 77 -12.87 7.07 5.37
N GLY A 78 -13.82 6.16 5.22
CA GLY A 78 -15.22 6.48 5.45
C GLY A 78 -16.13 5.29 5.15
N PRO A 79 -17.41 5.41 5.56
CA PRO A 79 -18.37 4.32 5.41
C PRO A 79 -18.64 3.99 3.93
N GLY A 80 -19.12 2.77 3.70
CA GLY A 80 -19.46 2.25 2.38
C GLY A 80 -20.92 1.79 2.30
N LYS A 81 -21.38 1.54 1.08
CA LYS A 81 -22.78 1.13 0.82
C LYS A 81 -23.03 -0.37 1.00
N HIS A 82 -21.99 -1.19 0.92
CA HIS A 82 -22.09 -2.65 0.83
C HIS A 82 -21.32 -3.37 1.93
N TYR A 83 -20.81 -2.64 2.93
CA TYR A 83 -20.09 -3.23 4.06
C TYR A 83 -20.45 -2.50 5.34
N ASP A 84 -20.33 -3.18 6.47
CA ASP A 84 -20.48 -2.59 7.79
C ASP A 84 -19.19 -1.85 8.15
N THR A 85 -19.33 -0.69 8.79
CA THR A 85 -18.19 0.12 9.24
C THR A 85 -18.13 0.12 10.76
N ARG A 86 -16.96 -0.18 11.33
CA ARG A 86 -16.68 -0.11 12.75
C ARG A 86 -15.58 0.90 13.01
N THR A 87 -15.86 1.88 13.86
CA THR A 87 -14.92 2.93 14.21
C THR A 87 -14.23 2.63 15.54
N HIS A 88 -12.93 2.95 15.64
CA HIS A 88 -12.20 2.97 16.91
C HIS A 88 -11.73 4.40 17.22
N THR A 89 -11.61 4.70 18.51
CA THR A 89 -11.20 6.02 19.01
C THR A 89 -9.70 6.23 18.78
N VAL A 90 -9.31 7.44 18.43
CA VAL A 90 -7.90 7.84 18.25
C VAL A 90 -7.56 9.03 19.14
N PRO A 91 -6.30 9.19 19.59
CA PRO A 91 -5.91 10.25 20.51
C PRO A 91 -5.66 11.61 19.81
N TYR A 92 -6.18 11.81 18.60
CA TYR A 92 -5.97 13.01 17.81
C TYR A 92 -7.25 13.43 17.06
N GLY A 93 -7.38 14.72 16.79
CA GLY A 93 -8.52 15.29 16.05
C GLY A 93 -8.21 15.61 14.59
N GLN A 94 -9.23 16.08 13.85
CA GLN A 94 -9.12 16.45 12.43
C GLN A 94 -8.00 17.48 12.16
N ALA A 95 -7.81 18.44 13.06
CA ALA A 95 -6.76 19.46 12.95
C ALA A 95 -5.35 18.86 12.83
N HIS A 96 -5.09 17.72 13.47
CA HIS A 96 -3.81 17.03 13.37
C HIS A 96 -3.59 16.43 11.97
N ILE A 97 -4.63 15.80 11.41
CA ILE A 97 -4.61 15.26 10.05
C ILE A 97 -4.42 16.38 9.02
N ASP A 98 -5.15 17.49 9.19
CA ASP A 98 -5.07 18.64 8.30
C ASP A 98 -3.66 19.25 8.31
N ALA A 99 -3.01 19.31 9.47
CA ALA A 99 -1.62 19.77 9.59
C ALA A 99 -0.63 18.85 8.84
N ILE A 100 -0.74 17.53 9.00
CA ILE A 100 0.10 16.55 8.28
C ILE A 100 -0.10 16.69 6.76
N MET A 101 -1.35 16.88 6.32
CA MET A 101 -1.71 17.03 4.91
C MET A 101 -1.26 18.37 4.31
N SER A 102 -1.32 19.46 5.09
CA SER A 102 -0.79 20.76 4.68
C SER A 102 0.71 20.68 4.46
N MET A 103 1.46 20.14 5.43
CA MET A 103 2.91 19.99 5.33
C MET A 103 3.32 19.14 4.11
N HIS A 104 2.55 18.09 3.79
CA HIS A 104 2.79 17.29 2.59
C HIS A 104 2.65 18.12 1.31
N LYS A 105 1.61 18.96 1.22
CA LYS A 105 1.39 19.86 0.07
C LYS A 105 2.51 20.90 -0.04
N ASP A 106 2.96 21.44 1.09
CA ASP A 106 4.02 22.44 1.12
C ASP A 106 5.34 21.84 0.63
N ILE A 107 5.69 20.62 1.05
CA ILE A 107 6.88 19.90 0.56
C ILE A 107 6.86 19.72 -0.96
N LEU A 108 5.68 19.49 -1.55
CA LEU A 108 5.53 19.30 -3.00
C LEU A 108 5.59 20.62 -3.79
N LYS A 109 5.18 21.74 -3.18
CA LYS A 109 5.04 23.03 -3.86
C LYS A 109 6.25 23.96 -3.72
N THR A 110 7.06 23.77 -2.67
CA THR A 110 8.03 24.81 -2.29
C THR A 110 9.39 24.61 -2.94
N ASN A 111 9.91 25.65 -3.60
CA ASN A 111 11.29 25.73 -4.10
C ASN A 111 12.26 26.15 -2.98
N GLN A 112 12.26 25.42 -1.86
CA GLN A 112 13.20 25.70 -0.77
C GLN A 112 14.64 25.27 -1.12
N PRO A 113 15.66 25.91 -0.53
CA PRO A 113 17.04 25.43 -0.57
C PRO A 113 17.14 23.97 -0.13
N PHE A 114 18.08 23.22 -0.74
CA PHE A 114 18.17 21.76 -0.56
C PHE A 114 18.17 21.31 0.91
N MET A 115 18.95 21.96 1.78
CA MET A 115 19.06 21.58 3.19
C MET A 115 17.74 21.76 3.96
N GLU A 116 17.04 22.87 3.72
CA GLU A 116 15.74 23.15 4.35
C GLU A 116 14.70 22.14 3.87
N ARG A 117 14.66 21.86 2.55
CA ARG A 117 13.80 20.83 1.98
C ARG A 117 14.03 19.45 2.62
N MET A 118 15.29 19.09 2.85
CA MET A 118 15.66 17.81 3.48
C MET A 118 15.23 17.76 4.95
N GLN A 119 15.37 18.86 5.69
CA GLN A 119 14.91 18.96 7.07
C GLN A 119 13.38 18.88 7.18
N THR A 120 12.66 19.61 6.34
CA THR A 120 11.19 19.59 6.30
C THR A 120 10.68 18.19 5.94
N LYS A 121 11.25 17.56 4.91
CA LYS A 121 10.93 16.17 4.54
C LYS A 121 11.21 15.18 5.67
N TYR A 122 12.33 15.33 6.38
CA TYR A 122 12.67 14.46 7.51
C TYR A 122 11.65 14.57 8.65
N HIS A 123 11.28 15.79 9.04
CA HIS A 123 10.26 16.01 10.08
C HIS A 123 8.90 15.44 9.64
N HIS A 124 8.51 15.63 8.39
CA HIS A 124 7.26 15.11 7.84
C HIS A 124 7.21 13.58 7.86
N ILE A 125 8.31 12.91 7.48
CA ILE A 125 8.40 11.45 7.57
C ILE A 125 8.23 10.98 9.03
N LEU A 126 8.89 11.64 9.99
CA LEU A 126 8.75 11.28 11.40
C LEU A 126 7.30 11.45 11.90
N GLN A 127 6.63 12.52 11.48
CA GLN A 127 5.22 12.76 11.83
C GLN A 127 4.29 11.68 11.24
N ILE A 128 4.51 11.28 9.98
CA ILE A 128 3.75 10.19 9.36
C ILE A 128 4.00 8.87 10.09
N ILE A 129 5.27 8.56 10.39
CA ILE A 129 5.63 7.36 11.13
C ILE A 129 4.94 7.36 12.49
N ASP A 130 5.00 8.46 13.24
CA ASP A 130 4.36 8.55 14.54
C ASP A 130 2.83 8.40 14.45
N PHE A 131 2.20 9.10 13.51
CA PHE A 131 0.77 8.99 13.22
C PHE A 131 0.35 7.54 12.95
N ILE A 132 1.09 6.82 12.11
CA ILE A 132 0.83 5.41 11.79
C ILE A 132 0.90 4.54 13.05
N HIS A 133 1.92 4.72 13.88
CA HIS A 133 2.08 3.92 15.10
C HIS A 133 1.01 4.23 16.14
N VAL A 134 0.70 5.50 16.37
CA VAL A 134 -0.33 5.93 17.33
C VAL A 134 -1.71 5.39 16.90
N THR A 135 -2.03 5.42 15.60
CA THR A 135 -3.26 4.83 15.07
C THR A 135 -3.29 3.33 15.33
N ALA A 136 -2.20 2.62 15.05
CA ALA A 136 -2.10 1.18 15.28
C ALA A 136 -2.26 0.83 16.78
N GLU A 137 -1.56 1.52 17.66
CA GLU A 137 -1.64 1.35 19.12
C GLU A 137 -3.07 1.58 19.63
N SER A 138 -3.78 2.61 19.14
CA SER A 138 -5.16 2.89 19.55
C SER A 138 -6.16 1.79 19.20
N LEU A 139 -5.91 1.04 18.12
CA LEU A 139 -6.72 -0.12 17.75
C LEU A 139 -6.29 -1.38 18.52
N LEU A 140 -4.99 -1.68 18.52
CA LEU A 140 -4.44 -2.92 19.07
C LEU A 140 -4.56 -3.00 20.59
N TYR A 141 -4.44 -1.88 21.30
CA TYR A 141 -4.52 -1.83 22.77
C TYR A 141 -5.93 -1.55 23.29
N ASN A 142 -6.93 -1.57 22.41
CA ASN A 142 -8.33 -1.53 22.81
C ASN A 142 -8.85 -2.96 23.00
N ASP A 143 -8.61 -3.54 24.18
CA ASP A 143 -8.98 -4.93 24.49
C ASP A 143 -10.46 -5.23 24.29
N THR A 144 -11.34 -4.26 24.59
CA THR A 144 -12.79 -4.38 24.37
C THR A 144 -13.09 -4.50 22.87
N PHE A 145 -12.45 -3.70 22.03
CA PHE A 145 -12.64 -3.74 20.59
C PHE A 145 -12.08 -5.03 19.97
N ILE A 146 -10.90 -5.47 20.40
CA ILE A 146 -10.30 -6.73 19.95
C ILE A 146 -11.16 -7.93 20.36
N SER A 147 -11.67 -7.93 21.60
CA SER A 147 -12.60 -8.98 22.08
C SER A 147 -13.90 -8.99 21.29
N TYR A 148 -14.42 -7.82 20.93
CA TYR A 148 -15.59 -7.70 20.05
C TYR A 148 -15.31 -8.31 18.67
N LEU A 149 -14.16 -8.03 18.06
CA LEU A 149 -13.77 -8.60 16.76
C LEU A 149 -13.66 -10.12 16.82
N ALA A 150 -13.09 -10.68 17.89
CA ALA A 150 -12.98 -12.12 18.11
C ALA A 150 -14.36 -12.81 18.13
N GLN A 151 -15.37 -12.16 18.73
CA GLN A 151 -16.74 -12.70 18.82
C GLN A 151 -17.52 -12.68 17.50
N GLN A 152 -17.03 -12.01 16.45
CA GLN A 152 -17.74 -11.97 15.16
C GLN A 152 -17.51 -13.22 14.29
N GLU A 153 -16.51 -14.05 14.63
CA GLU A 153 -16.15 -15.27 13.91
C GLU A 153 -15.91 -15.00 12.42
N PHE A 154 -14.94 -14.15 12.11
CA PHE A 154 -14.54 -13.87 10.72
C PHE A 154 -13.85 -15.09 10.09
N ASP A 155 -13.93 -15.20 8.76
CA ASP A 155 -13.30 -16.28 7.99
C ASP A 155 -11.90 -15.91 7.49
N ALA A 156 -11.62 -14.60 7.33
CA ALA A 156 -10.33 -14.08 6.87
C ALA A 156 -10.18 -12.58 7.20
N VAL A 157 -8.94 -12.08 7.09
CA VAL A 157 -8.60 -10.66 7.19
C VAL A 157 -8.03 -10.15 5.87
N LEU A 158 -8.61 -9.09 5.32
CA LEU A 158 -8.03 -8.31 4.22
C LEU A 158 -7.33 -7.06 4.78
N THR A 159 -6.04 -6.90 4.49
CA THR A 159 -5.25 -5.78 5.02
C THR A 159 -4.22 -5.25 4.02
N ASP A 160 -3.62 -4.10 4.34
CA ASP A 160 -2.46 -3.55 3.64
C ASP A 160 -1.22 -3.71 4.54
N PRO A 161 -0.26 -4.59 4.18
CA PRO A 161 0.88 -4.93 5.03
C PRO A 161 1.91 -3.80 5.17
N MET A 162 1.72 -2.65 4.51
CA MET A 162 2.51 -1.44 4.79
C MET A 162 2.41 -1.04 6.27
N VAL A 163 1.24 -1.27 6.88
CA VAL A 163 1.00 -1.10 8.32
C VAL A 163 0.53 -2.46 8.86
N PRO A 164 1.36 -3.19 9.64
CA PRO A 164 1.11 -4.59 9.97
C PRO A 164 -0.03 -4.82 10.97
N THR A 165 -0.80 -3.79 11.33
CA THR A 165 -1.93 -3.86 12.29
C THR A 165 -2.93 -4.95 11.94
N GLY A 166 -3.32 -5.08 10.67
CA GLY A 166 -4.26 -6.12 10.25
C GLY A 166 -3.68 -7.52 10.35
N ALA A 167 -2.41 -7.70 9.98
CA ALA A 167 -1.71 -8.98 10.10
C ALA A 167 -1.53 -9.39 11.58
N LEU A 168 -1.26 -8.43 12.47
CA LEU A 168 -1.21 -8.67 13.92
C LEU A 168 -2.55 -9.15 14.48
N ILE A 169 -3.65 -8.48 14.09
CA ILE A 169 -5.00 -8.91 14.47
C ILE A 169 -5.30 -10.31 13.92
N ALA A 170 -4.97 -10.56 12.66
CA ALA A 170 -5.18 -11.86 12.03
C ALA A 170 -4.46 -12.98 12.79
N ARG A 171 -3.17 -12.79 13.12
CA ARG A 171 -2.40 -13.74 13.93
C ARG A 171 -3.01 -13.96 15.31
N LYS A 172 -3.42 -12.89 16.00
CA LYS A 172 -4.06 -13.00 17.33
C LYS A 172 -5.39 -13.76 17.30
N LEU A 173 -6.15 -13.64 16.22
CA LEU A 173 -7.43 -14.29 16.04
C LEU A 173 -7.33 -15.66 15.32
N GLY A 174 -6.12 -16.08 14.90
CA GLY A 174 -5.91 -17.31 14.14
C GLY A 174 -6.57 -17.31 12.77
N LEU A 175 -6.66 -16.15 12.12
CA LEU A 175 -7.37 -15.97 10.85
C LEU A 175 -6.42 -15.98 9.64
N PRO A 176 -6.86 -16.55 8.51
CA PRO A 176 -6.16 -16.41 7.24
C PRO A 176 -6.01 -14.94 6.84
N THR A 177 -4.83 -14.56 6.33
CA THR A 177 -4.49 -13.19 5.96
C THR A 177 -4.35 -13.02 4.46
N ILE A 178 -5.09 -12.04 3.93
CA ILE A 178 -5.07 -11.61 2.54
C ILE A 178 -4.49 -10.20 2.52
N ASN A 179 -3.29 -10.05 1.95
CA ASN A 179 -2.64 -8.76 1.80
C ASN A 179 -2.97 -8.13 0.45
N LEU A 180 -3.28 -6.84 0.42
CA LEU A 180 -3.32 -6.04 -0.80
C LEU A 180 -2.26 -4.94 -0.72
N LEU A 181 -1.30 -4.95 -1.64
CA LEU A 181 -0.16 -4.04 -1.62
C LEU A 181 0.35 -3.76 -3.02
N ARG A 182 1.10 -2.66 -3.20
CA ARG A 182 1.98 -2.52 -4.37
C ARG A 182 3.39 -3.07 -4.08
N GLY A 183 3.83 -2.95 -2.83
CA GLY A 183 5.12 -3.36 -2.30
C GLY A 183 5.33 -2.64 -0.97
N ILE A 184 6.20 -3.17 -0.12
CA ILE A 184 6.56 -2.54 1.16
C ILE A 184 8.08 -2.33 1.25
N PRO A 185 8.55 -1.43 2.14
CA PRO A 185 9.99 -1.18 2.30
C PRO A 185 10.79 -2.47 2.47
N CYS A 186 12.03 -2.44 1.98
CA CYS A 186 12.98 -3.56 2.05
C CYS A 186 12.60 -4.87 1.35
N SER A 187 11.59 -4.86 0.47
CA SER A 187 11.08 -6.11 -0.10
C SER A 187 10.61 -7.09 0.98
N LEU A 188 10.14 -6.58 2.13
CA LEU A 188 9.73 -7.44 3.24
C LEU A 188 8.56 -8.34 2.84
N ASP A 189 7.68 -7.88 1.93
CA ASP A 189 6.63 -8.68 1.30
C ASP A 189 7.17 -9.88 0.53
N ILE A 190 8.24 -9.67 -0.24
CA ILE A 190 8.89 -10.72 -1.02
C ILE A 190 9.58 -11.73 -0.09
N GLN A 191 10.27 -11.23 0.93
CA GLN A 191 10.97 -12.07 1.93
C GLN A 191 9.97 -12.88 2.76
N SER A 192 8.92 -12.24 3.28
CA SER A 192 7.87 -12.90 4.07
C SER A 192 7.05 -13.88 3.25
N ALA A 193 6.85 -13.64 1.95
CA ALA A 193 6.24 -14.63 1.05
C ALA A 193 7.16 -15.83 0.73
N GLY A 194 8.41 -15.84 1.19
CA GLY A 194 9.41 -16.86 0.84
C GLY A 194 9.84 -16.81 -0.63
N CYS A 195 9.64 -15.67 -1.30
CA CYS A 195 9.88 -15.52 -2.72
C CYS A 195 11.36 -15.19 -3.00
N PRO A 196 12.04 -15.90 -3.93
CA PRO A 196 13.40 -15.55 -4.32
C PRO A 196 13.46 -14.14 -4.94
N SER A 197 14.47 -13.37 -4.57
CA SER A 197 14.74 -12.04 -5.14
C SER A 197 16.22 -11.85 -5.46
N PRO A 198 16.72 -12.43 -6.57
CA PRO A 198 18.14 -12.39 -6.89
C PRO A 198 18.60 -10.97 -7.27
N PRO A 199 19.58 -10.37 -6.57
CA PRO A 199 20.03 -9.01 -6.87
C PRO A 199 20.80 -8.91 -8.19
N SER A 200 21.08 -10.04 -8.86
CA SER A 200 21.72 -10.04 -10.16
C SER A 200 20.81 -9.48 -11.26
N PHE A 201 19.49 -9.63 -11.18
CA PHE A 201 18.55 -9.12 -12.19
C PHE A 201 17.28 -8.50 -11.62
N VAL A 202 16.97 -8.68 -10.33
CA VAL A 202 15.85 -7.99 -9.67
C VAL A 202 16.39 -6.68 -9.07
N PRO A 203 15.99 -5.52 -9.60
CA PRO A 203 16.48 -4.23 -9.09
C PRO A 203 15.89 -3.93 -7.70
N ARG A 204 16.74 -3.41 -6.80
CA ARG A 204 16.33 -2.96 -5.47
C ARG A 204 15.60 -1.63 -5.56
N LEU A 205 14.60 -1.46 -4.70
CA LEU A 205 13.79 -0.24 -4.65
C LEU A 205 14.70 0.98 -4.42
N PHE A 206 14.36 2.12 -5.02
CA PHE A 206 15.11 3.39 -4.93
C PHE A 206 16.51 3.42 -5.54
N THR A 207 16.99 2.35 -6.20
CA THR A 207 18.28 2.39 -6.92
C THR A 207 18.20 3.04 -8.30
N GLY A 208 16.98 3.15 -8.87
CA GLY A 208 16.77 3.60 -10.25
C GLY A 208 17.26 2.61 -11.30
N LEU A 209 17.65 1.39 -10.90
CA LEU A 209 18.12 0.33 -11.79
C LEU A 209 16.94 -0.42 -12.44
N THR A 210 17.25 -1.13 -13.52
CA THR A 210 16.28 -1.96 -14.28
C THR A 210 16.65 -3.44 -14.19
N ASP A 211 15.90 -4.32 -14.86
CA ASP A 211 16.26 -5.73 -15.03
C ASP A 211 17.55 -5.92 -15.86
N LYS A 212 17.90 -4.92 -16.67
CA LYS A 212 19.12 -4.90 -17.49
C LYS A 212 20.20 -4.11 -16.80
N MET A 213 21.01 -4.80 -16.01
CA MET A 213 22.16 -4.23 -15.30
C MET A 213 23.50 -4.73 -15.86
N ASN A 214 24.46 -3.82 -16.01
CA ASN A 214 25.87 -4.15 -16.21
C ASN A 214 26.52 -4.64 -14.91
N PHE A 215 27.79 -5.07 -14.97
CA PHE A 215 28.47 -5.62 -13.79
C PHE A 215 28.52 -4.65 -12.60
N LYS A 216 28.85 -3.37 -12.83
CA LYS A 216 28.92 -2.36 -11.77
C LYS A 216 27.57 -2.12 -11.12
N GLU A 217 26.51 -2.03 -11.92
CA GLU A 217 25.13 -1.86 -11.45
C GLU A 217 24.69 -3.07 -10.61
N ARG A 218 25.04 -4.31 -11.03
CA ARG A 218 24.77 -5.52 -10.23
C ARG A 218 25.51 -5.51 -8.90
N VAL A 219 26.75 -5.04 -8.87
CA VAL A 219 27.51 -4.88 -7.62
C VAL A 219 26.82 -3.88 -6.69
N ILE A 220 26.42 -2.72 -7.21
CA ILE A 220 25.68 -1.72 -6.43
C ILE A 220 24.36 -2.30 -5.91
N ASN A 221 23.59 -2.96 -6.77
CA ASN A 221 22.31 -3.56 -6.42
C ASN A 221 22.46 -4.63 -5.33
N THR A 222 23.53 -5.42 -5.40
CA THR A 222 23.85 -6.44 -4.40
C THR A 222 24.24 -5.80 -3.07
N LEU A 223 25.04 -4.73 -3.07
CA LEU A 223 25.39 -4.00 -1.84
C LEU A 223 24.15 -3.41 -1.17
N VAL A 224 23.22 -2.84 -1.93
CA VAL A 224 21.94 -2.35 -1.41
C VAL A 224 21.14 -3.50 -0.79
N ALA A 225 21.04 -4.65 -1.47
CA ALA A 225 20.35 -5.84 -0.96
C ALA A 225 20.92 -6.32 0.39
N LEU A 226 22.22 -6.21 0.61
CA LEU A 226 22.89 -6.61 1.86
C LEU A 226 22.65 -5.60 3.00
N ILE A 227 22.48 -4.32 2.68
CA ILE A 227 22.28 -3.25 3.68
C ILE A 227 20.81 -3.12 4.08
N GLU A 228 19.88 -3.40 3.15
CA GLU A 228 18.43 -3.30 3.36
C GLU A 228 17.97 -3.90 4.69
N PRO A 229 18.30 -5.16 5.07
CA PRO A 229 17.81 -5.77 6.31
C PRO A 229 18.11 -4.96 7.58
N LEU A 230 19.28 -4.32 7.66
CA LEU A 230 19.65 -3.46 8.80
C LEU A 230 18.74 -2.23 8.87
N PHE A 231 18.46 -1.62 7.72
CA PHE A 231 17.55 -0.49 7.64
C PHE A 231 16.12 -0.89 8.06
N CYS A 232 15.64 -2.06 7.65
CA CYS A 232 14.31 -2.54 8.03
C CYS A 232 14.19 -2.78 9.52
N ARG A 233 15.22 -3.34 10.16
CA ARG A 233 15.21 -3.57 11.60
C ARG A 233 14.99 -2.27 12.37
N LEU A 234 15.57 -1.16 11.90
CA LEU A 234 15.35 0.16 12.48
C LEU A 234 13.94 0.69 12.15
N LEU A 235 13.51 0.57 10.90
CA LEU A 235 12.21 1.06 10.44
C LEU A 235 11.05 0.38 11.19
N TYR A 236 11.13 -0.93 11.40
CA TYR A 236 10.09 -1.73 12.05
C TYR A 236 10.30 -1.93 13.56
N TRP A 237 11.31 -1.32 14.18
CA TRP A 237 11.62 -1.51 15.61
C TRP A 237 10.41 -1.26 16.52
N ARG A 238 9.72 -0.12 16.32
CA ARG A 238 8.55 0.22 17.15
C ARG A 238 7.38 -0.73 16.89
N PHE A 239 7.16 -1.14 15.64
CA PHE A 239 6.17 -2.18 15.34
C PHE A 239 6.51 -3.56 15.90
N ASN A 240 7.78 -3.95 15.96
CA ASN A 240 8.20 -5.18 16.63
C ASN A 240 7.86 -5.12 18.14
N ASN A 241 8.03 -3.97 18.78
CA ASN A 241 7.63 -3.79 20.19
C ASN A 241 6.10 -3.86 20.36
N ILE A 242 5.34 -3.24 19.46
CA ILE A 242 3.87 -3.32 19.45
C ILE A 242 3.43 -4.78 19.26
N ALA A 243 4.02 -5.49 18.30
CA ALA A 243 3.74 -6.89 18.04
C ALA A 243 3.99 -7.74 19.29
N HIS A 244 5.14 -7.56 19.94
CA HIS A 244 5.48 -8.27 21.16
C HIS A 244 4.49 -8.00 22.30
N GLN A 245 4.13 -6.73 22.53
CA GLN A 245 3.18 -6.35 23.58
C GLN A 245 1.75 -6.82 23.31
N PHE A 246 1.33 -6.80 22.05
CA PHE A 246 -0.02 -7.16 21.63
C PHE A 246 -0.24 -8.68 21.59
N LEU A 247 0.72 -9.42 21.00
CA LEU A 247 0.65 -10.87 20.84
C LEU A 247 1.13 -11.62 22.10
N LYS A 248 1.94 -10.97 22.95
CA LYS A 248 2.64 -11.62 24.08
C LYS A 248 3.62 -12.71 23.61
N GLU A 249 4.19 -12.53 22.42
CA GLU A 249 5.14 -13.44 21.77
C GLU A 249 6.37 -12.65 21.32
N GLU A 250 7.57 -13.25 21.38
CA GLU A 250 8.78 -12.65 20.80
C GLU A 250 8.82 -12.87 19.29
N VAL A 251 8.09 -12.04 18.54
CA VAL A 251 7.99 -12.14 17.07
C VAL A 251 8.26 -10.80 16.39
N SER A 252 8.88 -10.86 15.22
CA SER A 252 9.08 -9.71 14.35
C SER A 252 7.91 -9.50 13.38
N VAL A 253 7.77 -8.29 12.85
CA VAL A 253 6.81 -7.99 11.77
C VAL A 253 7.01 -8.90 10.57
N GLY A 254 8.26 -9.22 10.22
CA GLY A 254 8.56 -10.10 9.08
C GLY A 254 8.01 -11.52 9.28
N GLU A 255 8.10 -12.04 10.51
CA GLU A 255 7.54 -13.35 10.89
C GLU A 255 6.01 -13.32 10.88
N VAL A 256 5.38 -12.28 11.45
CA VAL A 256 3.92 -12.13 11.39
C VAL A 256 3.42 -12.07 9.94
N LEU A 257 4.13 -11.34 9.07
CA LEU A 257 3.80 -11.28 7.67
C LEU A 257 4.05 -12.60 6.94
N SER A 258 4.95 -13.46 7.43
CA SER A 258 5.22 -14.77 6.80
C SER A 258 4.06 -15.76 6.96
N ASP A 259 3.14 -15.51 7.89
CA ASP A 259 1.90 -16.28 8.05
C ASP A 259 0.85 -15.94 6.97
N SER A 260 1.14 -15.01 6.06
CA SER A 260 0.14 -14.53 5.09
C SER A 260 -0.18 -15.55 4.01
N ASP A 261 -1.47 -15.90 3.90
CA ASP A 261 -1.96 -16.90 2.94
C ASP A 261 -1.97 -16.40 1.50
N ILE A 262 -2.33 -15.14 1.26
CA ILE A 262 -2.49 -14.58 -0.09
C ILE A 262 -1.88 -13.18 -0.17
N TRP A 263 -1.12 -12.92 -1.24
CA TRP A 263 -0.53 -11.63 -1.57
C TRP A 263 -1.13 -11.11 -2.88
N LEU A 264 -2.09 -10.20 -2.78
CA LEU A 264 -2.68 -9.49 -3.92
C LEU A 264 -1.80 -8.27 -4.27
N LEU A 265 -0.98 -8.41 -5.30
CA LEU A 265 -0.06 -7.37 -5.75
C LEU A 265 -0.76 -6.44 -6.74
N ARG A 266 -0.95 -5.17 -6.38
CA ARG A 266 -1.49 -4.10 -7.24
C ARG A 266 -0.47 -3.64 -8.28
N ILE A 267 0.00 -4.58 -9.07
CA ILE A 267 0.95 -4.41 -10.16
C ILE A 267 0.51 -5.30 -11.32
N ASP A 268 1.02 -5.01 -12.52
CA ASP A 268 0.72 -5.75 -13.73
C ASP A 268 2.03 -6.19 -14.40
N PHE A 269 2.05 -7.42 -14.91
CA PHE A 269 3.26 -7.99 -15.53
C PHE A 269 3.72 -7.22 -16.77
N THR A 270 2.85 -6.43 -17.40
CA THR A 270 3.20 -5.58 -18.55
C THR A 270 3.99 -4.33 -18.16
N LEU A 271 3.92 -3.91 -16.90
CA LEU A 271 4.54 -2.68 -16.40
C LEU A 271 5.70 -2.93 -15.43
N GLU A 272 5.90 -4.17 -14.98
CA GLU A 272 6.88 -4.53 -13.98
C GLU A 272 8.04 -5.32 -14.59
N PHE A 273 9.21 -5.22 -13.96
CA PHE A 273 10.38 -5.99 -14.36
C PHE A 273 10.20 -7.49 -14.06
N PRO A 274 10.79 -8.38 -14.87
CA PRO A 274 10.77 -9.82 -14.61
C PRO A 274 11.34 -10.15 -13.22
N ARG A 275 10.56 -10.85 -12.41
CA ARG A 275 10.97 -11.35 -11.08
C ARG A 275 10.24 -12.64 -10.74
N PRO A 276 10.81 -13.50 -9.86
CA PRO A 276 10.10 -14.66 -9.34
C PRO A 276 8.81 -14.26 -8.63
N LEU A 277 7.83 -15.16 -8.64
CA LEU A 277 6.56 -15.05 -7.91
C LEU A 277 6.25 -16.40 -7.27
N MET A 278 5.72 -16.37 -6.05
CA MET A 278 5.22 -17.57 -5.38
C MET A 278 3.76 -17.85 -5.76
N PRO A 279 3.27 -19.10 -5.66
CA PRO A 279 1.90 -19.46 -6.06
C PRO A 279 0.81 -18.66 -5.35
N ASN A 280 1.07 -18.17 -4.13
CA ASN A 280 0.15 -17.34 -3.36
C ASN A 280 0.26 -15.84 -3.67
N MET A 281 1.10 -15.42 -4.63
CA MET A 281 1.23 -14.04 -5.07
C MET A 281 0.45 -13.82 -6.37
N ILE A 282 -0.62 -13.06 -6.29
CA ILE A 282 -1.58 -12.85 -7.38
C ILE A 282 -1.50 -11.41 -7.84
N LEU A 283 -1.24 -11.19 -9.13
CA LEU A 283 -1.20 -9.86 -9.72
C LEU A 283 -2.63 -9.36 -9.96
N VAL A 284 -2.98 -8.23 -9.34
CA VAL A 284 -4.30 -7.58 -9.41
C VAL A 284 -4.15 -6.12 -9.85
N GLY A 285 -3.31 -5.88 -10.85
CA GLY A 285 -3.21 -4.58 -11.52
C GLY A 285 -4.56 -4.10 -12.06
N GLY A 286 -4.80 -2.79 -12.05
CA GLY A 286 -5.99 -2.19 -12.67
C GLY A 286 -7.31 -2.26 -11.88
N ILE A 287 -7.34 -2.84 -10.67
CA ILE A 287 -8.56 -2.95 -9.85
C ILE A 287 -9.21 -1.61 -9.44
N ASN A 288 -8.48 -0.50 -9.57
CA ASN A 288 -8.97 0.84 -9.24
C ASN A 288 -9.67 1.54 -10.42
N CYS A 289 -9.72 0.93 -11.60
CA CYS A 289 -10.36 1.51 -12.77
C CYS A 289 -11.88 1.29 -12.71
N ASP A 290 -12.65 2.36 -12.81
CA ASP A 290 -14.10 2.26 -13.01
C ASP A 290 -14.41 1.51 -14.32
N LEU A 291 -15.56 0.84 -14.36
CA LEU A 291 -16.12 0.29 -15.59
C LEU A 291 -16.12 1.39 -16.67
N ARG A 292 -15.48 1.08 -17.79
CA ARG A 292 -15.21 1.98 -18.93
C ARG A 292 -16.45 2.83 -19.25
N LYS A 293 -16.39 4.12 -18.95
CA LYS A 293 -17.38 5.07 -19.45
C LYS A 293 -17.14 5.24 -20.96
N PRO A 294 -18.19 5.26 -21.80
CA PRO A 294 -18.01 5.55 -23.22
C PRO A 294 -17.27 6.89 -23.36
N LEU A 295 -16.25 6.92 -24.21
CA LEU A 295 -15.54 8.16 -24.51
C LEU A 295 -16.57 9.20 -24.99
N PRO A 296 -16.49 10.46 -24.51
CA PRO A 296 -17.30 11.53 -25.06
C PRO A 296 -17.13 11.56 -26.58
N LYS A 297 -18.23 11.75 -27.33
CA LYS A 297 -18.15 11.88 -28.80
C LYS A 297 -17.17 13.01 -29.13
N VAL A 298 -16.05 12.65 -29.75
CA VAL A 298 -14.92 13.54 -30.03
C VAL A 298 -15.40 14.64 -30.99
N ARG A 299 -15.43 15.91 -30.55
CA ARG A 299 -15.16 17.01 -31.49
C ARG A 299 -13.65 16.98 -31.79
N PRO A 300 -13.20 17.23 -33.02
CA PRO A 300 -11.78 17.15 -33.35
C PRO A 300 -11.01 18.15 -32.50
N ILE A 301 -10.33 17.65 -31.47
CA ILE A 301 -9.41 18.42 -30.64
C ILE A 301 -8.04 18.26 -31.30
N ILE A 302 -7.48 19.36 -31.81
CA ILE A 302 -6.09 19.40 -32.25
C ILE A 302 -5.24 19.37 -30.97
N LEU A 303 -4.60 18.22 -30.72
CA LEU A 303 -3.65 18.08 -29.63
C LEU A 303 -2.31 18.71 -30.07
N ASN A 304 -2.08 19.98 -29.75
CA ASN A 304 -0.75 20.58 -29.90
C ASN A 304 0.13 20.12 -28.74
N LEU A 305 0.91 19.06 -28.97
CA LEU A 305 1.94 18.60 -28.06
C LEU A 305 3.21 19.44 -28.28
N GLN A 306 3.42 20.46 -27.46
CA GLN A 306 4.74 21.09 -27.32
C GLN A 306 5.51 20.40 -26.20
N PHE A 307 6.61 19.74 -26.57
CA PHE A 307 7.54 19.13 -25.63
C PHE A 307 8.52 20.20 -25.14
N TYR A 308 8.32 20.68 -23.91
CA TYR A 308 9.38 21.34 -23.16
C TYR A 308 9.92 20.39 -22.10
N THR A 309 11.23 20.43 -21.89
CA THR A 309 11.97 19.53 -21.00
C THR A 309 11.37 19.49 -19.59
N GLY A 310 10.66 18.41 -19.27
CA GLY A 310 10.41 17.99 -17.89
C GLY A 310 8.98 18.06 -17.36
N TYR A 311 8.03 18.72 -18.04
CA TYR A 311 6.60 18.68 -17.66
C TYR A 311 5.70 18.79 -18.89
N MET A 312 4.56 18.10 -18.86
CA MET A 312 3.53 18.20 -19.89
C MET A 312 2.49 19.26 -19.46
N GLU A 313 2.55 20.45 -20.07
CA GLU A 313 1.50 21.44 -19.94
C GLU A 313 0.37 21.13 -20.93
N VAL A 314 -0.86 21.04 -20.43
CA VAL A 314 -2.07 20.90 -21.25
C VAL A 314 -2.77 22.25 -21.26
N HIS A 315 -2.57 23.03 -22.33
CA HIS A 315 -3.31 24.27 -22.52
C HIS A 315 -4.67 24.00 -23.16
N TRP A 316 -5.70 24.59 -22.55
CA TRP A 316 -7.07 24.58 -23.03
C TRP A 316 -7.34 25.93 -23.70
N GLU A 317 -7.31 25.99 -25.03
CA GLU A 317 -7.92 27.10 -25.74
C GLU A 317 -9.35 26.71 -26.09
N GLY A 318 -10.30 27.27 -25.33
CA GLY A 318 -11.70 27.25 -25.71
C GLY A 318 -11.95 28.36 -26.74
N SER A 319 -12.40 27.96 -27.93
CA SER A 319 -13.11 28.84 -28.87
C SER A 319 -14.60 28.84 -28.56
#